data_AF-J2Q366-F1
#
_entry.id   AF-J2Q366-F1
#
_cell.length_a   1.000
_cell.length_b   1.000
_cell.length_c   1.000
_cell.angle_alpha   90.00
_cell.angle_beta   90.00
_cell.angle_gamma   90.00
#
_symmetry.space_group_name_H-M   'P 1'
#
loop_
_entity.id
_entity.type
_entity.pdbx_description
1 polymer ?
#
loop_
_entity_poly.entity_id
_entity_poly.type
_entity_poly.pdbx_seq_one_letter_code
_entity_poly.pdbx_strand_id
1 'polypeptide(L)' 'AAGRYIDRLERRAGEWKIALRTNVIEWGCLPPPMPIPFADVPDIAVNGVSSRSKEDPSYQRPLVNRRAPANPGKA' A
#
# COMPACT_ATOMS: atom_id res chain seq x y z
N ALA A 1 12.85 3.71 0.81
CA ALA A 1 14.21 3.18 0.64
C ALA A 1 14.19 2.08 -0.42
N ALA A 2 15.31 1.91 -1.13
CA ALA A 2 15.53 0.87 -2.13
C ALA A 2 16.87 0.17 -1.82
N GLY A 3 16.99 -1.07 -2.27
CA GLY A 3 18.16 -1.89 -1.98
C GLY A 3 18.02 -3.27 -2.58
N ARG A 4 18.93 -4.16 -2.21
CA ARG A 4 19.00 -5.53 -2.71
C ARG A 4 19.16 -6.52 -1.57
N TYR A 5 18.67 -7.72 -1.80
CA TYR A 5 18.89 -8.86 -0.92
C TYR A 5 20.11 -9.63 -1.39
N ILE A 6 20.98 -9.97 -0.44
CA ILE A 6 22.03 -10.94 -0.64
C ILE A 6 21.63 -12.15 0.19
N ASP A 7 21.19 -13.21 -0.51
CA ASP A 7 20.66 -14.41 0.12
C ASP A 7 21.64 -15.58 0.01
N ARG A 8 21.80 -16.27 1.13
CA ARG A 8 22.29 -17.65 1.12
C ARG A 8 21.10 -18.59 1.22
N LEU A 9 20.89 -19.35 0.16
CA LEU A 9 19.82 -20.36 0.09
C LEU A 9 20.38 -21.74 0.43
N GLU A 10 19.58 -22.57 1.09
CA GLU A 10 19.86 -23.97 1.36
C GLU A 10 18.67 -24.82 0.95
N ARG A 11 18.92 -25.99 0.35
CA ARG A 11 17.87 -26.95 0.04
C ARG A 11 17.69 -27.91 1.22
N ARG A 12 16.52 -27.87 1.87
CA ARG A 12 16.18 -28.64 3.07
C ARG A 12 14.93 -29.48 2.78
N ALA A 13 15.04 -30.79 2.94
CA ALA A 13 13.97 -31.73 2.61
C ALA A 13 13.39 -31.52 1.19
N GLY A 14 14.26 -31.24 0.22
CA GLY A 14 13.86 -31.03 -1.18
C GLY A 14 13.39 -29.61 -1.52
N GLU A 15 13.21 -28.72 -0.54
CA GLU A 15 12.74 -27.34 -0.72
C GLU A 15 13.86 -26.32 -0.54
N TRP A 16 13.90 -25.28 -1.37
CA TRP A 16 14.81 -24.15 -1.17
C TRP A 16 14.30 -23.21 -0.08
N LYS A 17 15.16 -22.88 0.89
CA LYS A 17 14.87 -21.97 2.00
C LYS A 17 15.98 -20.94 2.16
N ILE A 18 15.65 -19.76 2.64
CA ILE A 18 16.63 -18.71 2.99
C ILE A 18 17.27 -19.13 4.32
N ALA A 19 18.57 -19.40 4.29
CA ALA A 19 19.36 -19.68 5.49
C ALA A 19 19.87 -18.39 6.14
N LEU A 20 20.20 -17.40 5.32
CA LEU A 20 20.61 -16.06 5.74
C LEU A 20 20.22 -15.05 4.66
N ARG A 21 19.73 -13.88 5.09
CA ARG A 21 19.50 -12.72 4.23
C ARG A 21 20.20 -11.50 4.81
N THR A 22 21.06 -10.89 4.01
CA THR A 22 21.58 -9.55 4.29
C THR A 22 20.84 -8.56 3.40
N ASN A 23 20.23 -7.55 4.03
CA ASN A 23 19.58 -6.45 3.33
C ASN A 23 20.60 -5.33 3.15
N VAL A 24 20.94 -5.01 1.90
CA VAL A 24 21.79 -3.86 1.60
C VAL A 24 20.89 -2.74 1.13
N ILE A 25 20.78 -1.69 1.94
CA ILE A 25 20.01 -0.49 1.60
C ILE A 25 20.93 0.47 0.87
N GLU A 26 20.67 0.68 -0.42
CA GLU A 26 21.53 1.47 -1.30
C GLU A 26 20.98 2.89 -1.49
N TRP A 27 19.68 3.06 -1.27
CA TRP A 27 19.05 4.37 -1.33
C TRP A 27 17.97 4.51 -0.27
N GLY A 28 17.93 5.67 0.38
CA GLY A 28 16.87 6.04 1.29
C GLY A 28 16.62 7.53 1.19
N CYS A 29 15.35 7.92 1.19
CA CYS A 29 14.99 9.27 1.53
C CYS A 29 13.93 9.20 2.62
N LEU A 30 14.00 10.14 3.56
CA LEU A 30 12.89 10.50 4.40
C LEU A 30 12.28 11.75 3.73
N PRO A 31 11.19 11.63 2.97
CA PRO A 31 10.58 12.81 2.38
C PRO A 31 10.10 13.73 3.50
N PRO A 32 10.10 15.06 3.31
CA PRO A 32 9.44 15.94 4.24
C PRO A 32 7.96 15.55 4.37
N PRO A 33 7.34 15.78 5.53
CA PRO A 33 5.90 15.59 5.66
C PRO A 33 5.20 16.45 4.61
N MET A 34 4.39 15.81 3.78
CA MET A 34 3.56 16.47 2.79
C MET A 34 2.10 16.37 3.25
N PRO A 35 1.27 17.39 3.01
CA PRO A 35 -0.18 17.24 3.16
C PRO A 35 -0.67 16.02 2.35
N ILE A 36 -1.64 15.30 2.90
CA ILE A 36 -2.25 14.17 2.20
C ILE A 36 -2.92 14.73 0.92
N PRO A 37 -2.55 14.25 -0.28
CA PRO A 37 -3.21 14.68 -1.51
C PRO A 37 -4.71 14.43 -1.42
N PHE A 38 -5.51 15.39 -1.88
CA PHE A 38 -6.97 15.30 -1.91
C PHE A 38 -7.66 15.22 -0.54
N ALA A 39 -6.97 15.57 0.56
CA ALA A 39 -7.57 15.60 1.89
C ALA A 39 -8.73 16.60 2.03
N ASP A 40 -8.76 17.61 1.15
CA ASP A 40 -9.80 18.63 1.03
C ASP A 40 -10.99 18.21 0.17
N VAL A 41 -10.91 17.07 -0.53
CA VAL A 41 -12.01 16.59 -1.37
C VAL A 41 -13.18 16.18 -0.48
N PRO A 42 -14.35 16.85 -0.60
CA PRO A 42 -15.51 16.48 0.17
C PRO A 42 -15.89 15.02 -0.06
N ASP A 43 -16.36 14.38 1.01
CA ASP A 43 -16.88 13.02 0.99
C ASP A 43 -15.88 11.93 0.54
N ILE A 44 -14.57 12.23 0.48
CA ILE A 44 -13.56 11.29 -0.02
C ILE A 44 -13.54 9.97 0.77
N ALA A 45 -13.86 10.04 2.06
CA ALA A 45 -13.92 8.90 2.99
C ALA A 45 -15.27 8.18 3.04
N VAL A 46 -16.31 8.63 2.31
CA VAL A 46 -17.66 8.03 2.38
C VAL A 46 -17.68 6.58 1.84
N ASN A 47 -16.78 6.25 0.92
CA ASN A 47 -16.59 4.87 0.47
C ASN A 47 -15.74 4.03 1.45
N GLY A 48 -15.22 4.65 2.51
CA GLY A 48 -14.44 4.06 3.58
C GLY A 48 -13.00 4.55 3.64
N VAL A 49 -12.32 4.24 4.76
CA VAL A 49 -10.92 4.57 5.03
C VAL A 49 -10.10 3.30 4.98
N SER A 50 -8.85 3.39 4.48
CA SER A 50 -7.98 2.23 4.43
C SER A 50 -7.68 1.69 5.83
N SER A 51 -7.65 0.37 5.97
CA SER A 51 -7.32 -0.31 7.21
C SER A 51 -6.52 -1.59 6.95
N ARG A 52 -5.79 -2.06 7.95
CA ARG A 52 -5.05 -3.34 7.87
C ARG A 52 -5.89 -4.54 8.34
N SER A 53 -7.20 -4.36 8.43
CA SER A 53 -8.15 -5.36 8.90
C SER A 53 -9.21 -5.64 7.84
N LYS A 54 -10.18 -6.51 8.14
CA LYS A 54 -11.21 -6.91 7.16
C LYS A 54 -12.26 -5.82 6.94
N GLU A 55 -12.24 -4.77 7.73
CA GLU A 55 -13.08 -3.58 7.60
C GLU A 55 -12.64 -2.67 6.43
N ASP A 56 -11.46 -2.93 5.83
CA ASP A 56 -10.98 -2.19 4.67
C ASP A 56 -11.97 -2.27 3.49
N PRO A 57 -12.22 -1.16 2.76
CA PRO A 57 -13.13 -1.13 1.61
C PRO A 57 -12.83 -2.20 0.54
N SER A 58 -11.57 -2.64 0.41
CA SER A 58 -11.16 -3.70 -0.52
C SER A 58 -11.84 -5.05 -0.26
N TYR A 59 -12.36 -5.29 0.95
CA TYR A 59 -13.11 -6.52 1.29
C TYR A 59 -14.64 -6.38 1.12
N GLN A 60 -15.17 -5.16 0.90
CA GLN A 60 -16.61 -4.95 0.80
C GLN A 60 -17.16 -5.45 -0.54
N ARG A 61 -18.24 -6.25 -0.50
CA ARG A 61 -18.93 -6.76 -1.69
C ARG A 61 -20.45 -6.68 -1.51
N PRO A 62 -21.23 -6.29 -2.55
CA PRO A 62 -20.76 -5.75 -3.83
C PRO A 62 -20.04 -4.41 -3.64
N LEU A 63 -19.15 -4.06 -4.56
CA LEU A 63 -18.48 -2.76 -4.54
C LEU A 63 -19.47 -1.69 -5.03
N VAL A 64 -19.86 -0.77 -4.15
CA VAL A 64 -20.86 0.28 -4.45
C VAL A 64 -20.25 1.64 -4.18
N ASN A 65 -20.47 2.59 -5.10
CA ASN A 65 -20.12 3.98 -4.87
C ASN A 65 -21.20 4.67 -4.01
N ARG A 66 -20.82 5.14 -2.83
CA ARG A 66 -21.66 5.88 -1.89
C ARG A 66 -21.53 7.40 -2.02
N ARG A 67 -20.57 7.88 -2.81
CA ARG A 67 -20.36 9.32 -3.05
C ARG A 67 -21.32 9.83 -4.12
N ALA A 68 -21.75 11.09 -3.98
CA ALA A 68 -22.46 11.78 -5.04
C ALA A 68 -21.59 11.84 -6.32
N PRO A 69 -22.16 11.59 -7.51
CA PRO A 69 -21.42 11.75 -8.77
C PRO A 69 -20.92 13.18 -8.93
N ALA A 70 -19.61 13.35 -9.11
CA ALA A 70 -18.99 14.65 -9.35
C ALA A 70 -18.10 14.58 -10.60
N ASN A 71 -18.36 15.47 -11.56
CA ASN A 71 -17.50 15.64 -12.75
C ASN A 71 -16.96 17.08 -12.77
N PRO A 72 -15.68 17.29 -12.39
CA PRO A 72 -15.08 18.62 -12.35
C PRO A 72 -15.04 19.35 -13.69
N GLY A 73 -15.11 18.64 -14.82
CA GLY A 73 -15.12 19.23 -16.16
C GLY A 73 -16.51 19.65 -16.67
N LYS A 74 -17.56 19.52 -15.83
CA LYS A 74 -18.93 19.94 -16.14
C LYS A 74 -19.40 21.15 -15.30
N ALA A 75 -18.50 21.75 -14.52
CA ALA A 75 -18.74 22.99 -13.78
C ALA A 75 -18.47 24.22 -14.66
#